data_AF-A0A0K2RV15-F1
#
_entry.id   AF-A0A0K2RV15-F1
#
_cell.length_a   1.000
_cell.length_b   1.000
_cell.length_c   1.000
_cell.angle_alpha   90.00
_cell.angle_beta   90.00
_cell.angle_gamma   90.00
#
_symmetry.space_group_name_H-M   'P 1'
#
loop_
_entity.id
_entity.type
_entity.pdbx_description
1 polymer ?
#
loop_
_entity_poly.entity_id
_entity_poly.type
_entity_poly.pdbx_seq_one_letter_code
_entity_poly.pdbx_strand_id
1 'polypeptide(L)'
;MQNHVETLAIAWAEHDGLESWMLAAPDARPLSRETLQDIVSDYLASHDPFPDGMSVEVARQDGSGWETAVIVERPGTDEWTVEYDDGTQAWRDHSELRPRR
;
A
#
# COMPACT_ATOMS: atom_id res chain seq x y z
N MET A 1 12.27 -6.87 -2.17
CA MET A 1 10.89 -7.31 -1.88
C MET A 1 9.97 -6.61 -2.86
N GLN A 2 8.86 -7.24 -3.24
CA GLN A 2 7.93 -6.68 -4.22
C GLN A 2 6.75 -6.05 -3.47
N ASN A 3 6.53 -4.74 -3.64
CA ASN A 3 5.47 -3.96 -3.00
C ASN A 3 4.09 -4.53 -3.39
N HIS A 4 3.29 -4.90 -2.39
CA HIS A 4 2.02 -5.58 -2.58
C HIS A 4 0.97 -4.66 -3.24
N VAL A 5 0.82 -3.45 -2.70
CA VAL A 5 -0.15 -2.47 -3.21
C VAL A 5 0.19 -2.00 -4.61
N GLU A 6 1.48 -1.75 -4.89
CA GLU A 6 1.95 -1.39 -6.23
C GLU A 6 1.64 -2.50 -7.24
N THR A 7 1.87 -3.76 -6.86
CA THR A 7 1.58 -4.91 -7.72
C THR A 7 0.10 -4.99 -8.06
N LEU A 8 -0.79 -4.80 -7.08
CA LEU A 8 -2.24 -4.80 -7.29
C LEU A 8 -2.69 -3.61 -8.15
N ALA A 9 -2.15 -2.42 -7.91
CA ALA A 9 -2.50 -1.21 -8.64
C ALA A 9 -2.11 -1.30 -10.12
N ILE A 10 -0.92 -1.84 -10.44
CA ILE A 10 -0.49 -2.09 -11.82
C ILE A 10 -1.39 -3.14 -12.48
N ALA A 11 -1.67 -4.25 -11.78
CA ALA A 11 -2.53 -5.30 -12.33
C ALA A 11 -3.95 -4.81 -12.61
N TRP A 12 -4.48 -3.93 -11.75
CA TRP A 12 -5.75 -3.27 -11.99
C TRP A 12 -5.68 -2.34 -13.20
N ALA A 13 -4.67 -1.46 -13.26
CA ALA A 13 -4.52 -0.49 -14.36
C ALA A 13 -4.42 -1.16 -15.73
N GLU A 14 -3.68 -2.28 -15.83
CA GLU A 14 -3.56 -3.08 -17.07
C GLU A 14 -4.88 -3.73 -17.53
N HIS A 15 -5.87 -3.83 -16.64
CA HIS A 15 -7.15 -4.46 -16.90
C HIS A 15 -8.35 -3.51 -16.72
N ASP A 16 -8.10 -2.20 -16.55
CA ASP A 16 -9.14 -1.27 -16.17
C ASP A 16 -10.00 -0.81 -17.38
N GLY A 17 -11.31 -0.77 -17.16
CA GLY A 17 -12.28 -0.30 -18.16
C GLY A 17 -12.11 1.18 -18.48
N LEU A 18 -11.55 1.97 -17.55
CA LEU A 18 -11.24 3.38 -17.77
C LEU A 18 -10.10 3.58 -18.77
N GLU A 19 -9.05 2.73 -18.75
CA GLU A 19 -7.97 2.81 -19.73
C GLU A 19 -8.53 2.57 -21.14
N SER A 20 -9.38 1.56 -21.30
CA SER A 20 -10.07 1.29 -22.57
C SER A 20 -10.93 2.47 -23.04
N TRP A 21 -11.59 3.18 -22.12
CA TRP A 21 -12.38 4.37 -22.44
C TRP A 21 -11.50 5.59 -22.79
N MET A 22 -10.40 5.81 -22.06
CA MET A 22 -9.42 6.88 -22.34
C MET A 22 -8.71 6.65 -23.68
N LEU A 23 -8.37 5.41 -24.01
CA LEU A 23 -7.74 5.03 -25.28
C LEU A 23 -8.66 5.18 -26.50
N ALA A 24 -9.97 5.37 -26.30
CA ALA A 24 -10.88 5.73 -27.38
C ALA A 24 -10.71 7.18 -27.85
N ALA A 25 -9.95 8.02 -27.12
CA ALA A 25 -9.63 9.37 -27.56
C ALA A 25 -8.60 9.36 -28.71
N PRO A 26 -8.71 10.24 -29.72
CA PRO A 26 -7.92 10.17 -30.97
C PRO A 26 -6.40 10.21 -30.78
N ASP A 27 -5.92 10.83 -29.70
CA ASP A 27 -4.50 11.05 -29.41
C ASP A 27 -4.02 10.28 -28.17
N ALA A 28 -4.86 9.43 -27.59
CA ALA A 28 -4.49 8.65 -26.43
C ALA A 28 -3.42 7.61 -26.80
N ARG A 29 -2.43 7.48 -25.92
CA ARG A 29 -1.37 6.47 -26.00
C ARG A 29 -1.53 5.54 -24.81
N PRO A 30 -1.42 4.22 -24.98
CA PRO A 30 -1.28 3.31 -23.86
C PRO A 30 -0.10 3.75 -23.00
N LEU A 31 -0.28 3.77 -21.69
CA LEU A 31 0.84 3.96 -20.77
C LEU A 31 1.67 2.68 -20.81
N SER A 32 3.00 2.82 -20.87
CA SER A 32 3.85 1.64 -20.72
C SER A 32 3.77 1.15 -19.27
N ARG A 33 4.05 -0.14 -19.07
CA ARG A 33 4.16 -0.71 -17.72
C ARG A 33 5.17 0.04 -16.85
N GLU A 34 6.26 0.51 -17.45
CA GLU A 34 7.28 1.33 -16.77
C GLU A 34 6.70 2.68 -16.32
N THR A 35 5.97 3.38 -17.19
CA THR A 35 5.31 4.64 -16.79
C THR A 35 4.26 4.42 -15.71
N LEU A 36 3.50 3.32 -15.76
CA LEU A 36 2.54 2.98 -14.72
C LEU A 36 3.23 2.70 -13.38
N GLN A 37 4.35 1.99 -13.39
CA GLN A 37 5.19 1.76 -12.20
C GLN A 37 5.64 3.09 -11.59
N ASP A 38 6.20 4.00 -12.40
CA ASP A 38 6.66 5.31 -11.91
C ASP A 38 5.51 6.11 -11.27
N ILE A 39 4.36 6.20 -11.94
CA ILE A 39 3.19 6.94 -11.45
C ILE A 39 2.67 6.34 -10.13
N VAL A 40 2.54 5.02 -10.06
CA VAL A 40 2.04 4.33 -8.86
C VAL A 40 3.03 4.48 -7.71
N SER A 41 4.33 4.30 -7.97
CA SER A 41 5.38 4.49 -6.98
C SER A 41 5.40 5.91 -6.42
N ASP A 42 5.35 6.94 -7.28
CA ASP A 42 5.30 8.35 -6.86
C ASP A 42 4.05 8.67 -6.03
N TYR A 43 2.89 8.13 -6.43
CA TYR A 43 1.66 8.31 -5.69
C TYR A 43 1.75 7.69 -4.29
N LEU A 44 2.17 6.42 -4.20
CA LEU A 44 2.27 5.72 -2.92
C LEU A 44 3.34 6.34 -2.02
N ALA A 45 4.45 6.85 -2.57
CA ALA A 45 5.47 7.54 -1.79
C ALA A 45 4.96 8.85 -1.17
N SER A 46 4.08 9.58 -1.88
CA SER A 46 3.50 10.84 -1.40
C SER A 46 2.25 10.68 -0.54
N HIS A 47 1.63 9.49 -0.55
CA HIS A 47 0.41 9.21 0.20
C HIS A 47 0.67 8.10 1.22
N ASP A 48 0.85 8.49 2.48
CA ASP A 48 0.98 7.55 3.58
C ASP A 48 -0.42 7.20 4.16
N PRO A 49 -0.92 5.98 3.96
CA PRO A 49 -2.19 5.55 4.55
C PRO A 49 -2.11 5.36 6.07
N PHE A 50 -0.91 5.18 6.62
CA PHE A 50 -0.69 4.91 8.04
C PHE A 50 0.42 5.83 8.58
N PRO A 51 0.15 7.13 8.79
CA PRO A 51 1.16 8.07 9.27
C PRO A 51 1.60 7.76 10.71
N ASP A 52 2.80 8.21 11.06
CA ASP A 52 3.38 8.09 12.40
C ASP A 52 2.39 8.53 13.51
N GLY A 53 2.31 7.73 14.56
CA GLY A 53 1.39 7.93 15.68
C GLY A 53 -0.04 7.44 15.43
N MET A 54 -0.38 6.98 14.22
CA MET A 54 -1.70 6.40 13.95
C MET A 54 -1.87 5.06 14.67
N SER A 55 -3.01 4.89 15.36
CA SER A 55 -3.41 3.58 15.88
C SER A 55 -3.96 2.69 14.76
N VAL A 56 -3.44 1.46 14.68
CA VAL A 56 -3.80 0.47 13.66
C VAL A 56 -4.14 -0.87 14.31
N GLU A 57 -4.78 -1.73 13.53
CA GLU A 57 -4.91 -3.15 13.83
C GLU A 57 -3.92 -3.93 12.94
N VAL A 58 -3.12 -4.79 13.57
CA VAL A 58 -2.06 -5.61 12.96
C VAL A 58 -2.50 -7.07 12.96
N ALA A 59 -2.32 -7.77 11.85
CA ALA A 59 -2.62 -9.19 11.75
C ALA A 59 -1.68 -10.00 12.65
N ARG A 60 -2.25 -10.95 13.41
CA ARG A 60 -1.45 -11.89 14.21
C ARG A 60 -0.85 -12.99 13.34
N GLN A 61 0.39 -13.36 13.60
CA GLN A 61 1.11 -14.40 12.84
C GLN A 61 0.44 -15.79 12.94
N ASP A 62 -0.28 -16.07 14.02
CA ASP A 62 -1.02 -17.33 14.21
C ASP A 62 -2.37 -17.36 13.47
N GLY A 63 -2.74 -16.29 12.77
CA GLY A 63 -4.02 -16.15 12.07
C GLY A 63 -5.23 -16.03 12.99
N SER A 64 -5.03 -15.88 14.31
CA SER A 64 -6.13 -15.84 15.29
C SER A 64 -6.92 -14.53 15.26
N GLY A 65 -6.45 -13.52 14.52
CA GLY A 65 -7.15 -12.27 14.33
C GLY A 65 -6.20 -11.08 14.23
N TRP A 66 -6.63 -9.98 14.83
CA TRP A 66 -5.95 -8.68 14.76
C TRP A 66 -5.67 -8.18 16.18
N GLU A 67 -4.58 -7.45 16.33
CA GLU A 67 -4.17 -6.83 17.59
C GLU A 67 -3.82 -5.35 17.39
N THR A 68 -3.94 -4.52 18.42
CA THR A 68 -3.71 -3.09 18.28
C THR A 68 -2.22 -2.74 18.40
N ALA A 69 -1.78 -1.79 17.58
CA ALA A 69 -0.45 -1.20 17.64
C ALA A 69 -0.51 0.28 17.20
N VAL A 70 0.61 0.97 17.32
CA VAL A 70 0.80 2.36 16.84
C VAL A 70 1.90 2.39 15.79
N ILE A 71 1.71 3.14 14.71
CA ILE A 71 2.76 3.36 13.71
C ILE A 71 3.89 4.19 14.32
N VAL A 72 5.12 3.72 14.16
CA VAL A 72 6.34 4.41 14.62
C VAL A 72 6.99 5.17 13.46
N GLU A 73 7.17 4.50 12.33
CA GLU A 73 7.79 5.05 11.12
C GLU A 73 7.39 4.24 9.88
N ARG A 74 7.61 4.85 8.71
CA ARG A 74 7.45 4.22 7.39
C ARG A 74 8.81 4.05 6.70
N PRO A 75 9.50 2.90 6.88
CA PRO A 75 10.78 2.63 6.23
C PRO A 75 10.67 2.40 4.71
N GLY A 76 9.47 2.11 4.19
CA GLY A 76 9.24 1.86 2.77
C GLY A 76 7.81 2.16 2.33
N THR A 77 7.60 2.27 1.03
CA THR A 77 6.30 2.63 0.44
C THR A 77 5.16 1.68 0.83
N ASP A 78 5.47 0.44 1.19
CA ASP A 78 4.49 -0.58 1.57
C ASP A 78 4.81 -1.20 2.95
N GLU A 79 5.61 -0.49 3.73
CA GLU A 79 6.32 -1.06 4.88
C GLU A 79 6.26 -0.09 6.06
N TRP A 80 5.82 -0.56 7.23
CA TRP A 80 5.74 0.23 8.46
C TRP A 80 6.39 -0.51 9.63
N THR A 81 7.01 0.26 10.53
CA THR A 81 7.36 -0.21 11.87
C THR A 81 6.19 0.11 12.79
N VAL A 82 5.67 -0.89 13.50
CA VAL A 82 4.62 -0.73 14.52
C VAL A 82 5.17 -0.98 15.91
N GLU A 83 4.60 -0.33 16.92
CA GLU A 83 4.85 -0.58 18.35
C GLU A 83 3.58 -1.09 19.02
N TYR A 84 3.69 -2.23 19.70
CA TYR A 84 2.62 -2.84 20.47
C TYR A 84 2.56 -2.28 21.91
N ASP A 85 1.47 -2.55 22.62
CA ASP A 85 1.26 -2.07 24.00
C ASP A 85 2.34 -2.54 25.00
N ASP A 86 3.04 -3.64 24.71
CA ASP A 86 4.14 -4.15 25.52
C ASP A 86 5.50 -3.49 25.22
N GLY A 87 5.52 -2.52 24.30
CA GLY A 87 6.71 -1.80 23.83
C GLY A 87 7.53 -2.55 22.78
N THR A 88 7.11 -3.74 22.36
CA THR A 88 7.77 -4.48 21.28
C THR A 88 7.49 -3.78 19.95
N GLN A 89 8.52 -3.68 19.10
CA GLN A 89 8.37 -3.18 17.75
C GLN A 89 8.51 -4.31 16.73
N ALA A 90 7.74 -4.21 15.65
CA ALA A 90 7.80 -5.14 14.54
C ALA A 90 7.62 -4.43 13.20
N TRP A 91 8.27 -4.98 12.18
CA TRP A 91 8.06 -4.57 10.79
C TRP A 91 6.83 -5.28 10.24
N ARG A 92 5.98 -4.56 9.50
CA ARG A 92 4.76 -5.05 8.86
C ARG A 92 4.56 -4.48 7.47
N ASP A 93 4.00 -5.29 6.58
CA ASP A 93 3.57 -4.83 5.26
C ASP A 93 2.12 -4.32 5.27
N HIS A 94 1.69 -3.66 4.20
CA HIS A 94 0.34 -3.11 4.08
C HIS A 94 -0.77 -4.15 4.25
N SER A 95 -0.55 -5.39 3.79
CA SER A 95 -1.55 -6.46 3.86
C SER A 95 -1.80 -6.95 5.30
N GLU A 96 -0.84 -6.67 6.19
CA GLU A 96 -0.90 -7.01 7.61
C GLU A 96 -1.50 -5.89 8.47
N LEU A 97 -1.85 -4.75 7.89
CA LEU A 97 -2.33 -3.56 8.60
C LEU A 97 -3.74 -3.16 8.15
N ARG A 98 -4.51 -2.60 9.08
CA ARG A 98 -5.76 -1.89 8.76
C ARG A 98 -6.02 -0.75 9.74
N PRO A 99 -6.79 0.28 9.35
CA PRO A 99 -7.21 1.33 10.27
C PRO A 99 -8.00 0.74 11.44
N ARG A 100 -7.69 1.19 12.66
CA ARG A 100 -8.48 0.84 13.84
C ARG A 100 -9.89 1.41 13.70
N ARG A 101 -10.92 0.55 13.85
CA ARG A 101 -12.33 0.93 13.82
C ARG A 101 -12.81 1.60 15.10
#